data_AF-A0A0D5NEC0-F1
#
_entry.id   AF-A0A0D5NEC0-F1
#
_cell.length_a   1.000
_cell.length_b   1.000
_cell.length_c   1.000
_cell.angle_alpha   90.00
_cell.angle_beta   90.00
_cell.angle_gamma   90.00
#
_symmetry.space_group_name_H-M   'P 1'
#
loop_
_entity.id
_entity.type
_entity.pdbx_description
1 polymer ?
#
loop_
_entity_poly.entity_id
_entity_poly.type
_entity_poly.pdbx_seq_one_letter_code
_entity_poly.pdbx_strand_id
1 'polypeptide(L)' 'MFVKHLTRIRMLKAKELLIGSNMQIKQVAEAVGYYSTRHFTKLFTEAFGSSPSFYRKPQVM' A
#
# COMPACT_ATOMS: atom_id res chain seq x y z
N MET A 1 15.12 -15.35 5.43
CA MET A 1 13.86 -15.50 6.21
C MET A 1 13.33 -14.19 6.83
N PHE A 2 13.93 -12.99 6.62
CA PHE A 2 13.43 -11.73 7.24
C PHE A 2 12.70 -10.76 6.28
N VAL A 3 13.12 -10.70 5.01
CA VAL A 3 12.62 -9.69 4.04
C VAL A 3 11.14 -9.88 3.70
N LYS A 4 10.66 -11.13 3.56
CA LYS A 4 9.23 -11.41 3.28
C LYS A 4 8.32 -10.95 4.42
N HIS A 5 8.79 -11.06 5.67
CA HIS A 5 8.00 -10.64 6.83
C HIS A 5 7.85 -9.11 6.88
N LEU A 6 8.94 -8.38 6.62
CA LEU A 6 8.93 -6.92 6.58
C LEU A 6 8.06 -6.38 5.44
N THR A 7 8.14 -6.97 4.24
CA THR A 7 7.27 -6.58 3.12
C THR A 7 5.79 -6.76 3.49
N ARG A 8 5.42 -7.89 4.11
CA ARG A 8 4.03 -8.12 4.54
C ARG A 8 3.55 -7.06 5.53
N ILE A 9 4.36 -6.72 6.53
CA ILE A 9 4.02 -5.69 7.52
C ILE A 9 3.83 -4.32 6.84
N ARG A 10 4.75 -3.94 5.95
CA ARG A 10 4.66 -2.68 5.18
C ARG A 10 3.40 -2.63 4.32
N MET A 11 3.05 -3.73 3.66
CA MET A 11 1.85 -3.83 2.83
C MET A 11 0.57 -3.71 3.66
N LEU A 12 0.50 -4.36 4.83
CA LEU A 12 -0.64 -4.21 5.75
C LEU A 12 -0.78 -2.76 6.21
N LYS A 13 0.32 -2.11 6.59
CA LYS A 13 0.29 -0.70 6.99
C LYS A 13 -0.14 0.21 5.85
N ALA A 14 0.31 -0.06 4.63
CA ALA A 14 -0.10 0.70 3.46
C ALA A 14 -1.61 0.58 3.21
N LYS A 15 -2.20 -0.61 3.39
CA LYS A 15 -3.65 -0.82 3.26
C LYS A 15 -4.42 0.00 4.29
N GLU A 16 -4.00 0.01 5.55
CA GLU A 16 -4.59 0.85 6.60
C GLU A 16 -4.58 2.33 6.21
N LEU A 17 -3.43 2.83 5.73
CA LEU A 17 -3.29 4.24 5.32
C LEU A 17 -4.15 4.58 4.10
N LEU A 18 -4.29 3.68 3.14
CA LEU A 18 -5.10 3.91 1.94
C LEU A 18 -6.60 4.00 2.27
N ILE A 19 -7.08 3.23 3.25
CA ILE A 19 -8.49 3.19 3.64
C ILE A 19 -8.81 4.30 4.66
N GLY A 20 -7.90 4.55 5.61
CA GLY A 20 -8.14 5.40 6.77
C GLY A 20 -7.62 6.83 6.65
N SER A 21 -7.04 7.23 5.52
CA SER A 21 -6.49 8.58 5.34
C SER A 21 -6.71 9.13 3.93
N ASN A 22 -6.55 10.44 3.79
CA ASN A 22 -6.56 11.13 2.49
C ASN A 22 -5.17 11.21 1.84
N MET A 23 -4.20 10.40 2.27
CA MET A 23 -2.85 10.41 1.72
C MET A 23 -2.87 10.01 0.23
N GLN A 24 -2.07 10.71 -0.56
CA GLN A 24 -1.83 10.30 -1.94
C GLN A 24 -1.04 8.99 -1.95
N ILE A 25 -1.22 8.19 -3.01
CA ILE A 25 -0.55 6.87 -3.15
C ILE A 25 0.97 7.00 -3.02
N LYS A 26 1.56 8.09 -3.52
CA LYS A 26 2.98 8.41 -3.36
C LYS A 26 3.38 8.59 -1.89
N GLN A 27 2.60 9.34 -1.13
CA GLN A 27 2.85 9.58 0.30
C GLN A 27 2.72 8.29 1.12
N VAL A 28 1.76 7.42 0.77
CA VAL A 28 1.64 6.09 1.40
C VAL A 28 2.86 5.24 1.11
N ALA A 29 3.34 5.22 -0.15
CA ALA A 29 4.55 4.48 -0.52
C ALA A 29 5.76 4.95 0.28
N GLU A 30 5.96 6.26 0.40
CA GLU A 30 7.05 6.85 1.19
C GLU A 30 6.92 6.49 2.68
N ALA A 31 5.71 6.60 3.26
CA ALA A 31 5.43 6.30 4.66
C ALA A 31 5.70 4.84 5.04
N VAL A 32 5.57 3.90 4.09
CA VAL A 32 5.89 2.48 4.31
C VAL A 32 7.28 2.08 3.79
N GLY A 33 8.12 3.06 3.45
CA GLY A 33 9.54 2.87 3.13
C GLY A 33 9.84 2.49 1.68
N TYR A 34 9.00 2.90 0.73
CA TYR A 34 9.20 2.71 -0.71
C TYR A 34 9.36 4.05 -1.44
N TYR A 35 10.55 4.30 -1.98
CA TYR A 35 10.82 5.49 -2.80
C TYR A 35 10.14 5.45 -4.18
N SER A 36 9.99 4.27 -4.77
CA SER A 36 9.33 4.11 -6.07
C SER A 36 7.86 3.74 -5.88
N THR A 37 6.97 4.68 -6.21
CA THR A 37 5.52 4.46 -6.22
C THR A 37 5.13 3.31 -7.18
N ARG A 38 5.85 3.14 -8.29
CA ARG A 38 5.63 2.03 -9.24
C ARG A 38 5.95 0.68 -8.61
N HIS A 39 7.09 0.57 -7.94
CA HIS A 39 7.47 -0.67 -7.25
C HIS A 39 6.51 -0.99 -6.12
N PHE A 40 6.15 0.01 -5.30
CA PHE A 40 5.13 -0.12 -4.27
C PHE A 40 3.80 -0.64 -4.84
N THR A 41 3.31 -0.03 -5.92
CA THR A 41 2.03 -0.40 -6.55
C THR A 41 2.03 -1.84 -7.04
N LYS A 42 3.14 -2.29 -7.65
CA LYS A 42 3.29 -3.68 -8.08
C LYS A 42 3.20 -4.65 -6.89
N LEU A 43 4.01 -4.42 -5.86
CA LEU A 43 4.03 -5.27 -4.67
C LEU A 43 2.70 -5.27 -3.91
N PHE A 44 2.05 -4.11 -3.82
CA PHE A 44 0.75 -3.99 -3.17
C PHE A 44 -0.32 -4.78 -3.91
N THR A 45 -0.33 -4.69 -5.25
CA THR A 45 -1.27 -5.44 -6.10
C THR A 45 -1.01 -6.94 -6.01
N GLU A 46 0.25 -7.37 -5.98
CA GLU A 46 0.63 -8.78 -5.76
C GLU A 46 0.19 -9.28 -4.37
N ALA A 47 0.22 -8.42 -3.34
CA ALA A 47 -0.15 -8.78 -1.97
C ALA A 47 -1.66 -8.84 -1.72
N PHE A 48 -2.46 -7.99 -2.41
CA PHE A 48 -3.89 -7.81 -2.11
C PHE A 48 -4.83 -7.99 -3.30
N GLY A 49 -4.31 -8.34 -4.48
CA GLY A 49 -5.09 -8.61 -5.69
C GLY A 49 -5.74 -7.40 -6.35
N SER A 50 -5.53 -6.19 -5.84
CA SER A 50 -6.10 -4.94 -6.38
C SER A 50 -5.18 -3.76 -6.14
N SER A 51 -5.28 -2.73 -6.99
CA SER A 51 -4.39 -1.57 -6.95
C SER A 51 -4.60 -0.72 -5.68
N PRO A 52 -3.57 0.02 -5.21
CA PRO A 52 -3.72 0.98 -4.11
C PRO A 52 -4.84 2.00 -4.34
N SER A 53 -5.04 2.43 -5.59
CA SER A 53 -6.09 3.38 -5.97
C SER A 53 -7.51 2.84 -5.76
N PHE A 54 -7.71 1.53 -5.87
CA PHE A 54 -8.98 0.87 -5.57
C PHE A 54 -9.31 1.02 -4.08
N TYR A 55 -8.33 0.76 -3.21
CA TYR A 55 -8.49 0.86 -1.76
C TYR A 55 -8.59 2.30 -1.23
N ARG A 56 -8.17 3.30 -2.02
CA ARG A 56 -8.31 4.72 -1.69
C ARG A 56 -9.71 5.26 -1.98
N LYS A 57 -10.45 4.65 -2.91
CA LYS A 57 -11.83 5.09 -3.12
C LYS A 57 -12.61 4.76 -1.85
N PRO A 58 -13.42 5.69 -1.32
CA PRO A 58 -14.35 5.32 -0.27
C PRO A 58 -15.16 4.14 -0.80
N GLN A 59 -15.11 3.01 -0.09
CA GLN A 59 -16.10 1.96 -0.28
C GLN A 59 -17.41 2.58 0.17
N VAL A 60 -18.10 3.21 -0.77
CA VAL A 60 -19.52 3.47 -0.62
C VAL A 60 -20.14 2.07 -0.64
N MET A 61 -20.43 1.56 0.56
CA MET A 61 -21.41 0.49 0.75
C MET A 61 -22.80 1.08 0.59
#